data_AF-A0A1U7J812-F1
#
_entry.id   AF-A0A1U7J812-F1
#
_cell.length_a   1.000
_cell.length_b   1.000
_cell.length_c   1.000
_cell.angle_alpha   90.00
_cell.angle_beta   90.00
_cell.angle_gamma   90.00
#
_symmetry.space_group_name_H-M   'P 1'
#
loop_
_entity.id
_entity.type
_entity.pdbx_description
1 polymer ?
#
loop_
_entity_poly.entity_id
_entity_poly.type
_entity_poly.pdbx_seq_one_letter_code
_entity_poly.pdbx_strand_id
1 'polypeptide(L)'
;MNARELLDAYARGDMDFKGKTLVGIDLAGADLIGANMVQADLENANLMLAFLTRVRFRQANLSRARLGGANLNQADLSAAMLRDADLHGASLQGADLRSANMTLADLLDANLTGADLRNADLSGANLTGACLRGANLRQENRKYATNLRGAKLHLADLRGTNLSGADLAYVDLSGANLSEAVLRDANLKGANLQGALLCNANLSDVDLSQSCLESADLTQCRLPRSNLSQANLNRINAKGVDFTEATMALAQMDDCNLVGARFSRSDLSRVSLRRSILTKALLVEAYLGRADLTDADLSEAILERAEISSTTLVNVTLTGTTMPDGSIHE
;
A
#
# COMPACT_ATOMS: atom_id res chain seq x y z
N MET A 1 -18.50 -1.12 36.49
CA MET A 1 -18.93 -2.53 36.44
C MET A 1 -17.67 -3.37 36.40
N ASN A 2 -17.57 -4.43 37.19
CA ASN A 2 -16.41 -5.33 37.16
C ASN A 2 -16.60 -6.49 36.17
N ALA A 3 -15.53 -7.24 35.88
CA ALA A 3 -15.55 -8.34 34.91
C ALA A 3 -16.59 -9.41 35.25
N ARG A 4 -16.68 -9.81 36.52
CA ARG A 4 -17.64 -10.84 36.96
C ARG A 4 -19.08 -10.39 36.76
N GLU A 5 -19.41 -9.15 37.15
CA GLU A 5 -20.74 -8.58 36.93
C GLU A 5 -21.14 -8.58 35.44
N LEU A 6 -20.20 -8.20 34.57
CA LEU A 6 -20.42 -8.16 33.12
C LEU A 6 -20.65 -9.57 32.56
N LEU A 7 -19.77 -10.51 32.90
CA LEU A 7 -19.85 -11.90 32.42
C LEU A 7 -21.11 -12.60 32.95
N ASP A 8 -21.47 -12.38 34.22
CA ASP A 8 -22.70 -12.92 34.80
C ASP A 8 -23.95 -12.31 34.14
N ALA A 9 -23.91 -11.02 33.76
CA ALA A 9 -25.00 -10.38 33.02
C ALA A 9 -25.12 -10.96 31.60
N TYR A 10 -24.00 -11.12 30.90
CA TYR A 10 -23.96 -11.73 29.57
C TYR A 10 -24.46 -13.18 29.58
N ALA A 11 -24.06 -13.99 30.57
CA ALA A 11 -24.53 -15.36 30.74
C ALA A 11 -26.05 -15.46 30.99
N ARG A 12 -26.67 -14.39 31.52
CA ARG A 12 -28.14 -14.28 31.68
C ARG A 12 -28.85 -13.72 30.45
N GLY A 13 -28.12 -13.46 29.36
CA GLY A 13 -28.66 -12.94 28.10
C GLY A 13 -28.65 -11.41 27.96
N ASP A 14 -28.06 -10.68 28.91
CA ASP A 14 -27.87 -9.23 28.75
C ASP A 14 -26.67 -8.96 27.83
N MET A 15 -26.96 -8.44 26.64
CA MET A 15 -25.93 -8.10 25.66
C MET A 15 -25.66 -6.60 25.60
N ASP A 16 -26.32 -5.76 26.42
CA ASP A 16 -26.22 -4.30 26.29
C ASP A 16 -25.33 -3.63 27.35
N PHE A 17 -24.08 -3.39 26.95
CA PHE A 17 -23.06 -2.69 27.72
C PHE A 17 -22.71 -1.33 27.11
N LYS A 18 -23.64 -0.73 26.34
CA LYS A 18 -23.45 0.57 25.71
C LYS A 18 -23.06 1.64 26.73
N GLY A 19 -22.04 2.43 26.41
CA GLY A 19 -21.61 3.59 27.20
C GLY A 19 -21.06 3.24 28.59
N LYS A 20 -20.82 1.96 28.90
CA LYS A 20 -20.29 1.56 30.20
C LYS A 20 -18.81 1.91 30.32
N THR A 21 -18.41 2.36 31.51
CA THR A 21 -16.99 2.48 31.88
C THR A 21 -16.47 1.13 32.35
N LEU A 22 -15.53 0.59 31.58
CA LEU A 22 -14.89 -0.71 31.70
C LEU A 22 -13.35 -0.57 31.59
N VAL A 23 -12.82 0.59 31.99
CA VAL A 23 -11.39 0.90 31.95
C VAL A 23 -10.60 -0.16 32.74
N GLY A 24 -9.57 -0.72 32.12
CA GLY A 24 -8.70 -1.73 32.72
C GLY A 24 -9.39 -3.06 33.04
N ILE A 25 -10.60 -3.31 32.52
CA ILE A 25 -11.32 -4.55 32.81
C ILE A 25 -10.55 -5.75 32.25
N ASP A 26 -10.56 -6.85 32.99
CA ASP A 26 -9.99 -8.12 32.53
C ASP A 26 -11.09 -9.06 32.01
N LEU A 27 -11.10 -9.22 30.69
CA LEU A 27 -12.04 -10.04 29.91
C LEU A 27 -11.26 -10.98 28.97
N ALA A 28 -10.01 -11.35 29.33
CA ALA A 28 -9.23 -12.28 28.53
C ALA A 28 -9.96 -13.62 28.35
N GLY A 29 -10.01 -14.11 27.12
CA GLY A 29 -10.70 -15.35 26.75
C GLY A 29 -12.23 -15.31 26.89
N ALA A 30 -12.82 -14.16 27.21
CA ALA A 30 -14.27 -14.06 27.39
C ALA A 30 -15.02 -14.32 26.07
N ASP A 31 -16.19 -14.97 26.17
CA ASP A 31 -17.16 -15.03 25.10
C ASP A 31 -18.12 -13.84 25.21
N LEU A 32 -18.04 -12.95 24.24
CA LEU A 32 -18.82 -11.71 24.15
C LEU A 32 -19.33 -11.51 22.71
N ILE A 33 -19.59 -12.60 22.01
CA ILE A 33 -20.08 -12.59 20.62
C ILE A 33 -21.36 -11.74 20.54
N GLY A 34 -21.39 -10.79 19.60
CA GLY A 34 -22.54 -9.91 19.38
C GLY A 34 -22.83 -8.89 20.49
N ALA A 35 -22.02 -8.81 21.55
CA ALA A 35 -22.24 -7.88 22.64
C ALA A 35 -22.23 -6.42 22.13
N ASN A 36 -23.12 -5.60 22.69
CA ASN A 36 -23.21 -4.18 22.39
C ASN A 36 -22.33 -3.39 23.36
N MET A 37 -21.21 -2.90 22.87
CA MET A 37 -20.27 -2.05 23.61
C MET A 37 -20.08 -0.70 22.93
N VAL A 38 -21.10 -0.24 22.20
CA VAL A 38 -21.09 1.05 21.51
C VAL A 38 -20.82 2.15 22.53
N GLN A 39 -19.86 3.04 22.22
CA GLN A 39 -19.45 4.14 23.10
C GLN A 39 -18.96 3.71 24.50
N ALA A 40 -18.71 2.42 24.74
CA ALA A 40 -18.13 1.98 26.00
C ALA A 40 -16.67 2.43 26.11
N ASP A 41 -16.21 2.60 27.34
CA ASP A 41 -14.83 2.96 27.64
C ASP A 41 -14.07 1.75 28.14
N LEU A 42 -13.26 1.15 27.28
CA LEU A 42 -12.42 -0.02 27.49
C LEU A 42 -10.91 0.35 27.42
N GLU A 43 -10.55 1.59 27.77
CA GLU A 43 -9.15 1.98 27.82
C GLU A 43 -8.34 1.02 28.70
N ASN A 44 -7.19 0.56 28.21
CA ASN A 44 -6.33 -0.41 28.91
C ASN A 44 -7.01 -1.76 29.27
N ALA A 45 -8.17 -2.09 28.68
CA ALA A 45 -8.83 -3.37 28.93
C ALA A 45 -7.99 -4.55 28.42
N ASN A 46 -8.05 -5.68 29.12
CA ASN A 46 -7.49 -6.94 28.67
C ASN A 46 -8.57 -7.78 27.99
N LEU A 47 -8.47 -7.95 26.68
CA LEU A 47 -9.37 -8.69 25.80
C LEU A 47 -8.60 -9.76 24.99
N MET A 48 -7.40 -10.13 25.45
CA MET A 48 -6.57 -11.12 24.76
C MET A 48 -7.35 -12.42 24.57
N LEU A 49 -7.28 -13.00 23.37
CA LEU A 49 -7.95 -14.26 23.01
C LEU A 49 -9.48 -14.26 23.21
N ALA A 50 -10.12 -13.11 23.41
CA ALA A 50 -11.57 -13.03 23.58
C ALA A 50 -12.31 -13.34 22.27
N PHE A 51 -13.50 -13.94 22.40
CA PHE A 51 -14.41 -14.20 21.28
C PHE A 51 -15.35 -13.01 21.12
N LEU A 52 -15.04 -12.15 20.15
CA LEU A 52 -15.66 -10.85 19.92
C LEU A 52 -16.29 -10.77 18.53
N THR A 53 -16.64 -11.91 17.93
CA THR A 53 -17.26 -11.95 16.60
C THR A 53 -18.56 -11.15 16.63
N ARG A 54 -18.74 -10.24 15.65
CA ARG A 54 -19.90 -9.34 15.54
C ARG A 54 -20.15 -8.44 16.76
N VAL A 55 -19.18 -8.28 17.66
CA VAL A 55 -19.27 -7.29 18.74
C VAL A 55 -19.47 -5.89 18.15
N ARG A 56 -20.23 -5.04 18.83
CA ARG A 56 -20.41 -3.64 18.42
C ARG A 56 -19.58 -2.73 19.32
N PHE A 57 -18.42 -2.33 18.84
CA PHE A 57 -17.50 -1.37 19.44
C PHE A 57 -17.54 0.01 18.77
N ARG A 58 -18.59 0.34 18.01
CA ARG A 58 -18.71 1.64 17.36
C ARG A 58 -18.51 2.78 18.36
N GLN A 59 -17.59 3.69 18.06
CA GLN A 59 -17.19 4.81 18.92
C GLN A 59 -16.72 4.42 20.33
N ALA A 60 -16.36 3.16 20.56
CA ALA A 60 -15.79 2.73 21.84
C ALA A 60 -14.35 3.24 21.99
N ASN A 61 -13.94 3.48 23.23
CA ASN A 61 -12.53 3.72 23.56
C ASN A 61 -11.87 2.38 23.86
N LEU A 62 -10.98 1.93 22.97
CA LEU A 62 -10.13 0.74 23.12
C LEU A 62 -8.65 1.14 23.12
N SER A 63 -8.35 2.40 23.42
CA SER A 63 -6.96 2.89 23.41
C SER A 63 -6.14 2.07 24.42
N ARG A 64 -4.97 1.60 23.99
CA ARG A 64 -4.08 0.73 24.79
C ARG A 64 -4.70 -0.59 25.26
N ALA A 65 -5.85 -0.99 24.71
CA ALA A 65 -6.42 -2.29 25.02
C ALA A 65 -5.54 -3.41 24.48
N ARG A 66 -5.50 -4.54 25.20
CA ARG A 66 -4.81 -5.77 24.78
C ARG A 66 -5.79 -6.69 24.10
N LEU A 67 -5.75 -6.77 22.78
CA LEU A 67 -6.62 -7.56 21.91
C LEU A 67 -5.83 -8.66 21.17
N GLY A 68 -4.59 -8.94 21.60
CA GLY A 68 -3.74 -9.97 21.00
C GLY A 68 -4.46 -11.32 20.86
N GLY A 69 -4.50 -11.84 19.64
CA GLY A 69 -5.17 -13.08 19.25
C GLY A 69 -6.70 -13.10 19.43
N ALA A 70 -7.34 -11.96 19.72
CA ALA A 70 -8.80 -11.88 19.83
C ALA A 70 -9.48 -12.11 18.47
N ASN A 71 -10.70 -12.68 18.51
CA ASN A 71 -11.51 -12.88 17.31
C ASN A 71 -12.55 -11.76 17.18
N LEU A 72 -12.22 -10.74 16.39
CA LEU A 72 -13.04 -9.56 16.05
C LEU A 72 -13.68 -9.69 14.66
N ASN A 73 -13.85 -10.91 14.13
CA ASN A 73 -14.43 -11.10 12.80
C ASN A 73 -15.83 -10.47 12.72
N GLN A 74 -16.07 -9.71 11.66
CA GLN A 74 -17.33 -8.98 11.42
C GLN A 74 -17.72 -8.01 12.56
N ALA A 75 -16.79 -7.59 13.41
CA ALA A 75 -17.05 -6.60 14.44
C ALA A 75 -17.33 -5.23 13.82
N ASP A 76 -18.21 -4.45 14.46
CA ASP A 76 -18.39 -3.02 14.17
C ASP A 76 -17.45 -2.22 15.06
N LEU A 77 -16.29 -1.84 14.53
CA LEU A 77 -15.28 -0.99 15.15
C LEU A 77 -15.30 0.43 14.54
N SER A 78 -16.39 0.81 13.86
CA SER A 78 -16.45 2.09 13.16
C SER A 78 -16.28 3.25 14.15
N ALA A 79 -15.40 4.19 13.79
CA ALA A 79 -15.00 5.31 14.64
C ALA A 79 -14.50 4.94 16.05
N ALA A 80 -14.06 3.70 16.29
CA ALA A 80 -13.46 3.31 17.56
C ALA A 80 -12.07 3.97 17.74
N MET A 81 -11.68 4.21 18.99
CA MET A 81 -10.33 4.65 19.35
C MET A 81 -9.50 3.43 19.71
N LEU A 82 -8.52 3.07 18.87
CA LEU A 82 -7.61 1.93 19.00
C LEU A 82 -6.15 2.41 19.06
N ARG A 83 -5.92 3.67 19.44
CA ARG A 83 -4.56 4.23 19.55
C ARG A 83 -3.74 3.39 20.53
N ASP A 84 -2.52 3.04 20.12
CA ASP A 84 -1.60 2.21 20.90
C ASP A 84 -2.19 0.84 21.33
N ALA A 85 -3.26 0.36 20.71
CA ALA A 85 -3.85 -0.94 21.04
C ALA A 85 -2.97 -2.08 20.50
N ASP A 86 -2.90 -3.18 21.25
CA ASP A 86 -2.24 -4.42 20.84
C ASP A 86 -3.27 -5.34 20.17
N LEU A 87 -3.20 -5.47 18.85
CA LEU A 87 -4.01 -6.35 18.00
C LEU A 87 -3.15 -7.46 17.37
N HIS A 88 -1.99 -7.78 17.96
CA HIS A 88 -1.08 -8.80 17.42
C HIS A 88 -1.82 -10.12 17.18
N GLY A 89 -1.77 -10.64 15.95
CA GLY A 89 -2.41 -11.89 15.56
C GLY A 89 -3.94 -11.90 15.67
N ALA A 90 -4.59 -10.75 15.90
CA ALA A 90 -6.05 -10.68 16.00
C ALA A 90 -6.72 -10.98 14.65
N SER A 91 -7.90 -11.61 14.69
CA SER A 91 -8.71 -11.88 13.51
C SER A 91 -9.76 -10.79 13.34
N LEU A 92 -9.64 -9.98 12.29
CA LEU A 92 -10.51 -8.82 11.95
C LEU A 92 -11.17 -9.02 10.58
N GLN A 93 -11.39 -10.28 10.16
CA GLN A 93 -11.92 -10.57 8.84
C GLN A 93 -13.32 -9.95 8.67
N GLY A 94 -13.48 -9.14 7.63
CA GLY A 94 -14.71 -8.43 7.34
C GLY A 94 -15.16 -7.45 8.43
N ALA A 95 -14.27 -7.04 9.35
CA ALA A 95 -14.59 -6.03 10.35
C ALA A 95 -14.81 -4.65 9.69
N ASP A 96 -15.69 -3.86 10.28
CA ASP A 96 -15.91 -2.46 9.91
C ASP A 96 -15.03 -1.57 10.78
N LEU A 97 -13.95 -1.04 10.21
CA LEU A 97 -12.97 -0.15 10.84
C LEU A 97 -13.07 1.27 10.28
N ARG A 98 -14.19 1.62 9.63
CA ARG A 98 -14.34 2.93 9.00
C ARG A 98 -14.14 4.04 10.02
N SER A 99 -13.30 5.02 9.69
CA SER A 99 -12.96 6.14 10.57
C SER A 99 -12.37 5.77 11.93
N ALA A 100 -11.91 4.52 12.13
CA ALA A 100 -11.23 4.13 13.36
C ALA A 100 -9.88 4.84 13.50
N ASN A 101 -9.51 5.21 14.72
CA ASN A 101 -8.18 5.72 15.03
C ASN A 101 -7.30 4.58 15.51
N MET A 102 -6.44 4.07 14.64
CA MET A 102 -5.50 2.96 14.90
C MET A 102 -4.05 3.47 14.92
N THR A 103 -3.85 4.75 15.23
CA THR A 103 -2.52 5.35 15.27
C THR A 103 -1.63 4.60 16.26
N LEU A 104 -0.43 4.22 15.81
CA LEU A 104 0.55 3.45 16.59
C LEU A 104 0.06 2.09 17.11
N ALA A 105 -1.07 1.56 16.61
CA ALA A 105 -1.53 0.23 16.99
C ALA A 105 -0.57 -0.86 16.49
N ASP A 106 -0.46 -1.96 17.25
CA ASP A 106 0.28 -3.14 16.83
C ASP A 106 -0.67 -4.15 16.18
N LEU A 107 -0.54 -4.36 14.88
CA LEU A 107 -1.29 -5.29 14.03
C LEU A 107 -0.37 -6.36 13.45
N LEU A 108 0.79 -6.63 14.07
CA LEU A 108 1.72 -7.67 13.64
C LEU A 108 0.96 -8.99 13.43
N ASP A 109 1.07 -9.56 12.23
CA ASP A 109 0.40 -10.81 11.81
C ASP A 109 -1.14 -10.82 11.93
N ALA A 110 -1.79 -9.66 12.06
CA ALA A 110 -3.25 -9.59 12.12
C ALA A 110 -3.92 -9.95 10.78
N ASN A 111 -5.12 -10.53 10.85
CA ASN A 111 -5.91 -10.86 9.66
C ASN A 111 -7.02 -9.84 9.42
N LEU A 112 -6.80 -8.94 8.46
CA LEU A 112 -7.71 -7.88 8.02
C LEU A 112 -8.40 -8.21 6.68
N THR A 113 -8.46 -9.49 6.30
CA THR A 113 -9.03 -9.91 5.02
C THR A 113 -10.45 -9.35 4.84
N GLY A 114 -10.68 -8.61 3.74
CA GLY A 114 -11.96 -8.00 3.42
C GLY A 114 -12.46 -6.95 4.43
N ALA A 115 -11.62 -6.48 5.36
CA ALA A 115 -12.01 -5.43 6.30
C ALA A 115 -12.22 -4.09 5.58
N ASP A 116 -13.10 -3.26 6.15
CA ASP A 116 -13.39 -1.91 5.65
C ASP A 116 -12.66 -0.86 6.49
N LEU A 117 -11.60 -0.29 5.93
CA LEU A 117 -10.68 0.65 6.57
C LEU A 117 -10.81 2.06 5.98
N ARG A 118 -11.92 2.36 5.27
CA ARG A 118 -12.14 3.69 4.68
C ARG A 118 -12.05 4.77 5.75
N ASN A 119 -11.22 5.77 5.51
CA ASN A 119 -10.97 6.90 6.41
C ASN A 119 -10.34 6.55 7.76
N ALA A 120 -9.84 5.32 7.95
CA ALA A 120 -9.11 4.96 9.16
C ALA A 120 -7.76 5.69 9.22
N ASP A 121 -7.28 5.94 10.44
CA ASP A 121 -5.94 6.47 10.68
C ASP A 121 -5.04 5.37 11.24
N LEU A 122 -4.16 4.86 10.40
CA LEU A 122 -3.14 3.84 10.69
C LEU A 122 -1.73 4.45 10.76
N SER A 123 -1.61 5.77 10.92
CA SER A 123 -0.29 6.40 10.92
C SER A 123 0.62 5.83 12.01
N GLY A 124 1.82 5.42 11.58
CA GLY A 124 2.81 4.75 12.44
C GLY A 124 2.42 3.37 12.97
N ALA A 125 1.29 2.79 12.56
CA ALA A 125 0.89 1.44 12.99
C ALA A 125 1.84 0.37 12.46
N ASN A 126 1.95 -0.73 13.20
CA ASN A 126 2.74 -1.89 12.79
C ASN A 126 1.85 -2.97 12.17
N LEU A 127 1.82 -3.09 10.85
CA LEU A 127 1.12 -4.15 10.11
C LEU A 127 2.11 -5.14 9.46
N THR A 128 3.30 -5.31 10.04
CA THR A 128 4.30 -6.26 9.52
C THR A 128 3.67 -7.67 9.45
N GLY A 129 3.79 -8.34 8.30
CA GLY A 129 3.23 -9.68 8.08
C GLY A 129 1.69 -9.76 8.06
N ALA A 130 0.96 -8.66 8.22
CA ALA A 130 -0.49 -8.67 8.26
C ALA A 130 -1.12 -9.09 6.91
N CYS A 131 -2.29 -9.74 6.98
CA CYS A 131 -3.05 -10.15 5.80
C CYS A 131 -4.21 -9.17 5.55
N LEU A 132 -4.06 -8.30 4.55
CA LEU A 132 -5.05 -7.30 4.16
C LEU A 132 -5.79 -7.66 2.86
N ARG A 133 -5.73 -8.91 2.40
CA ARG A 133 -6.31 -9.32 1.11
C ARG A 133 -7.73 -8.79 0.91
N GLY A 134 -7.96 -8.10 -0.20
CA GLY A 134 -9.28 -7.54 -0.55
C GLY A 134 -9.82 -6.47 0.41
N ALA A 135 -9.01 -5.98 1.36
CA ALA A 135 -9.42 -4.90 2.25
C ALA A 135 -9.66 -3.60 1.47
N ASN A 136 -10.57 -2.77 1.99
CA ASN A 136 -10.98 -1.53 1.35
C ASN A 136 -10.45 -0.32 2.14
N LEU A 137 -9.45 0.36 1.59
CA LEU A 137 -8.80 1.55 2.14
C LEU A 137 -9.02 2.78 1.23
N ARG A 138 -9.97 2.73 0.29
CA ARG A 138 -10.15 3.79 -0.70
C ARG A 138 -10.62 5.09 -0.06
N GLN A 139 -10.12 6.21 -0.57
CA GLN A 139 -10.64 7.54 -0.26
C GLN A 139 -12.13 7.64 -0.61
N GLU A 140 -12.90 8.29 0.27
CA GLU A 140 -14.30 8.64 0.00
C GLU A 140 -14.50 10.15 -0.09
N ASN A 141 -15.29 10.58 -1.08
CA ASN A 141 -15.77 11.96 -1.24
C ASN A 141 -14.66 13.04 -1.28
N ARG A 142 -13.41 12.68 -1.61
CA ARG A 142 -12.25 13.59 -1.68
C ARG A 142 -12.01 14.43 -0.42
N LYS A 143 -12.56 14.01 0.72
CA LYS A 143 -12.50 14.77 1.97
C LYS A 143 -11.69 14.06 3.04
N TYR A 144 -11.71 12.73 3.03
CA TYR A 144 -11.03 11.90 4.00
C TYR A 144 -10.34 10.76 3.23
N ALA A 145 -9.03 10.66 3.40
CA ALA A 145 -8.22 9.56 2.89
C ALA A 145 -7.85 8.65 4.06
N THR A 146 -7.73 7.35 3.82
CA THR A 146 -7.10 6.46 4.79
C THR A 146 -5.63 6.85 4.94
N ASN A 147 -5.18 7.06 6.17
CA ASN A 147 -3.83 7.52 6.49
C ASN A 147 -2.97 6.34 6.92
N LEU A 148 -1.98 5.96 6.11
CA LEU A 148 -0.96 4.95 6.42
C LEU A 148 0.44 5.56 6.50
N ARG A 149 0.56 6.88 6.70
CA ARG A 149 1.86 7.55 6.74
C ARG A 149 2.78 6.92 7.79
N GLY A 150 3.98 6.52 7.37
CA GLY A 150 4.97 5.90 8.24
C GLY A 150 4.55 4.56 8.85
N ALA A 151 3.46 3.93 8.39
CA ALA A 151 3.08 2.60 8.83
C ALA A 151 4.11 1.56 8.36
N LYS A 152 4.23 0.46 9.10
CA LYS A 152 5.09 -0.67 8.74
C LYS A 152 4.23 -1.76 8.12
N LEU A 153 4.41 -2.03 6.84
CA LEU A 153 3.74 -3.09 6.08
C LEU A 153 4.77 -4.05 5.44
N HIS A 154 5.96 -4.16 6.05
CA HIS A 154 6.97 -5.12 5.64
C HIS A 154 6.38 -6.53 5.57
N LEU A 155 6.56 -7.20 4.43
CA LEU A 155 6.03 -8.55 4.14
C LEU A 155 4.49 -8.68 4.24
N ALA A 156 3.74 -7.59 4.29
CA ALA A 156 2.28 -7.65 4.35
C ALA A 156 1.68 -8.18 3.04
N ASP A 157 0.56 -8.90 3.15
CA ASP A 157 -0.21 -9.38 2.02
C ASP A 157 -1.36 -8.43 1.70
N LEU A 158 -1.15 -7.57 0.70
CA LEU A 158 -2.06 -6.53 0.23
C LEU A 158 -2.75 -6.92 -1.09
N ARG A 159 -2.77 -8.21 -1.45
CA ARG A 159 -3.33 -8.65 -2.73
C ARG A 159 -4.79 -8.21 -2.91
N GLY A 160 -5.07 -7.61 -4.06
CA GLY A 160 -6.42 -7.13 -4.41
C GLY A 160 -6.97 -6.04 -3.49
N THR A 161 -6.14 -5.39 -2.67
CA THR A 161 -6.58 -4.26 -1.83
C THR A 161 -6.96 -3.05 -2.69
N ASN A 162 -7.92 -2.27 -2.19
CA ASN A 162 -8.24 -0.98 -2.77
C ASN A 162 -7.64 0.14 -1.90
N LEU A 163 -6.54 0.71 -2.36
CA LEU A 163 -5.79 1.81 -1.75
C LEU A 163 -6.00 3.14 -2.50
N SER A 164 -7.03 3.24 -3.34
CA SER A 164 -7.21 4.41 -4.22
C SER A 164 -7.30 5.70 -3.39
N GLY A 165 -6.41 6.66 -3.65
CA GLY A 165 -6.35 7.93 -2.93
C GLY A 165 -5.88 7.86 -1.47
N ALA A 166 -5.36 6.72 -1.00
CA ALA A 166 -4.80 6.61 0.34
C ALA A 166 -3.48 7.38 0.48
N ASP A 167 -3.18 7.86 1.68
CA ASP A 167 -1.88 8.48 1.99
C ASP A 167 -0.93 7.45 2.59
N LEU A 168 0.00 6.97 1.77
CA LEU A 168 1.04 5.99 2.11
C LEU A 168 2.44 6.64 2.12
N ALA A 169 2.56 7.96 2.29
CA ALA A 169 3.88 8.58 2.26
C ALA A 169 4.77 8.03 3.39
N TYR A 170 6.03 7.74 3.04
CA TYR A 170 7.04 7.16 3.94
C TYR A 170 6.64 5.82 4.57
N VAL A 171 5.69 5.10 3.99
CA VAL A 171 5.33 3.75 4.42
C VAL A 171 6.48 2.77 4.12
N ASP A 172 6.65 1.76 4.97
CA ASP A 172 7.52 0.63 4.66
C ASP A 172 6.69 -0.53 4.09
N LEU A 173 6.79 -0.76 2.79
CA LEU A 173 6.18 -1.85 2.02
C LEU A 173 7.25 -2.84 1.50
N SER A 174 8.45 -2.85 2.08
CA SER A 174 9.51 -3.74 1.63
C SER A 174 9.09 -5.22 1.67
N GLY A 175 9.28 -5.92 0.57
CA GLY A 175 8.87 -7.31 0.39
C GLY A 175 7.35 -7.58 0.45
N ALA A 176 6.51 -6.54 0.51
CA ALA A 176 5.06 -6.70 0.55
C ALA A 176 4.51 -7.22 -0.78
N ASN A 177 3.37 -7.92 -0.72
CA ASN A 177 2.66 -8.38 -1.91
C ASN A 177 1.45 -7.49 -2.21
N LEU A 178 1.61 -6.60 -3.18
CA LEU A 178 0.57 -5.71 -3.71
C LEU A 178 0.01 -6.19 -5.06
N SER A 179 0.17 -7.47 -5.41
CA SER A 179 -0.34 -7.98 -6.69
C SER A 179 -1.85 -7.73 -6.79
N GLU A 180 -2.29 -7.28 -7.96
CA GLU A 180 -3.70 -6.92 -8.25
C GLU A 180 -4.27 -5.77 -7.39
N ALA A 181 -3.46 -5.08 -6.58
CA ALA A 181 -3.92 -3.96 -5.78
C ALA A 181 -4.27 -2.75 -6.67
N VAL A 182 -5.23 -1.94 -6.22
CA VAL A 182 -5.63 -0.69 -6.88
C VAL A 182 -5.12 0.48 -6.04
N LEU A 183 -4.10 1.16 -6.53
CA LEU A 183 -3.45 2.31 -5.88
C LEU A 183 -3.72 3.64 -6.59
N ARG A 184 -4.74 3.71 -7.45
CA ARG A 184 -5.00 4.92 -8.25
C ARG A 184 -5.07 6.18 -7.39
N ASP A 185 -4.42 7.26 -7.82
CA ASP A 185 -4.39 8.54 -7.09
C ASP A 185 -3.74 8.47 -5.67
N ALA A 186 -3.10 7.35 -5.29
CA ALA A 186 -2.47 7.21 -3.98
C ALA A 186 -1.16 8.00 -3.86
N ASN A 187 -0.84 8.41 -2.63
CA ASN A 187 0.42 9.07 -2.31
C ASN A 187 1.41 8.08 -1.70
N LEU A 188 2.43 7.68 -2.44
CA LEU A 188 3.54 6.80 -2.05
C LEU A 188 4.88 7.55 -2.00
N LYS A 189 4.84 8.89 -1.84
CA LYS A 189 6.05 9.70 -1.77
C LYS A 189 6.99 9.21 -0.67
N GLY A 190 8.24 8.97 -1.02
CA GLY A 190 9.27 8.51 -0.08
C GLY A 190 9.02 7.12 0.52
N ALA A 191 8.07 6.34 -0.01
CA ALA A 191 7.80 4.99 0.45
C ALA A 191 8.97 4.03 0.13
N ASN A 192 9.13 3.01 0.97
CA ASN A 192 10.03 1.89 0.71
C ASN A 192 9.24 0.71 0.14
N LEU A 193 9.40 0.41 -1.14
CA LEU A 193 8.82 -0.75 -1.84
C LEU A 193 9.92 -1.72 -2.32
N GLN A 194 11.10 -1.73 -1.68
CA GLN A 194 12.19 -2.61 -2.07
C GLN A 194 11.73 -4.08 -2.10
N GLY A 195 11.94 -4.75 -3.23
CA GLY A 195 11.57 -6.16 -3.43
C GLY A 195 10.05 -6.45 -3.35
N ALA A 196 9.20 -5.42 -3.39
CA ALA A 196 7.76 -5.62 -3.37
C ALA A 196 7.26 -6.28 -4.65
N LEU A 197 6.17 -7.04 -4.54
CA LEU A 197 5.50 -7.68 -5.67
C LEU A 197 4.28 -6.83 -6.05
N LEU A 198 4.29 -6.23 -7.23
CA LEU A 198 3.19 -5.38 -7.71
C LEU A 198 2.50 -5.96 -8.95
N CYS A 199 2.75 -7.22 -9.32
CA CYS A 199 2.23 -7.80 -10.56
C CYS A 199 0.74 -7.49 -10.79
N ASN A 200 0.39 -6.95 -11.96
CA ASN A 200 -0.98 -6.53 -12.33
C ASN A 200 -1.60 -5.41 -11.47
N ALA A 201 -0.85 -4.71 -10.62
CA ALA A 201 -1.36 -3.59 -9.86
C ALA A 201 -1.65 -2.37 -10.75
N ASN A 202 -2.62 -1.57 -10.32
CA ASN A 202 -2.96 -0.30 -10.96
C ASN A 202 -2.43 0.87 -10.13
N LEU A 203 -1.35 1.51 -10.61
CA LEU A 203 -0.73 2.69 -10.03
C LEU A 203 -0.89 3.93 -10.94
N SER A 204 -2.00 4.03 -11.66
CA SER A 204 -2.28 5.23 -12.46
C SER A 204 -2.39 6.46 -11.55
N ASP A 205 -1.80 7.58 -11.97
CA ASP A 205 -1.89 8.86 -11.25
C ASP A 205 -1.29 8.84 -9.82
N VAL A 206 -0.40 7.88 -9.53
CA VAL A 206 0.26 7.74 -8.22
C VAL A 206 1.45 8.70 -8.07
N ASP A 207 1.63 9.26 -6.87
CA ASP A 207 2.89 9.92 -6.49
C ASP A 207 3.85 8.93 -5.83
N LEU A 208 4.84 8.46 -6.57
CA LEU A 208 5.99 7.64 -6.13
C LEU A 208 7.28 8.47 -6.04
N SER A 209 7.21 9.80 -6.02
CA SER A 209 8.42 10.61 -5.98
C SER A 209 9.28 10.28 -4.75
N GLN A 210 10.60 10.23 -4.94
CA GLN A 210 11.58 9.94 -3.89
C GLN A 210 11.43 8.55 -3.22
N SER A 211 10.62 7.66 -3.79
CA SER A 211 10.44 6.30 -3.26
C SER A 211 11.59 5.36 -3.65
N CYS A 212 11.70 4.22 -2.96
CA CYS A 212 12.61 3.14 -3.31
C CYS A 212 11.82 1.92 -3.78
N LEU A 213 11.92 1.55 -5.05
CA LEU A 213 11.35 0.35 -5.65
C LEU A 213 12.44 -0.66 -6.07
N GLU A 214 13.64 -0.57 -5.50
CA GLU A 214 14.76 -1.41 -5.92
C GLU A 214 14.38 -2.90 -5.91
N SER A 215 14.66 -3.60 -7.01
CA SER A 215 14.35 -5.03 -7.19
C SER A 215 12.85 -5.40 -7.10
N ALA A 216 11.94 -4.43 -7.19
CA ALA A 216 10.50 -4.72 -7.21
C ALA A 216 10.06 -5.38 -8.53
N ASP A 217 9.03 -6.23 -8.44
CA ASP A 217 8.37 -6.81 -9.61
C ASP A 217 7.14 -5.96 -9.99
N LEU A 218 7.24 -5.26 -11.11
CA LEU A 218 6.20 -4.41 -11.68
C LEU A 218 5.56 -5.04 -12.91
N THR A 219 5.77 -6.34 -13.18
CA THR A 219 5.26 -6.97 -14.41
C THR A 219 3.75 -6.77 -14.59
N GLN A 220 3.36 -6.34 -15.80
CA GLN A 220 1.96 -6.06 -16.15
C GLN A 220 1.27 -4.96 -15.31
N CYS A 221 2.03 -4.16 -14.54
CA CYS A 221 1.49 -2.97 -13.89
C CYS A 221 1.09 -1.89 -14.89
N ARG A 222 0.21 -1.00 -14.43
CA ARG A 222 -0.10 0.27 -15.08
C ARG A 222 0.37 1.42 -14.21
N LEU A 223 1.21 2.30 -14.74
CA LEU A 223 1.71 3.51 -14.09
C LEU A 223 1.52 4.79 -14.95
N PRO A 224 0.44 4.94 -15.75
CA PRO A 224 0.29 6.13 -16.58
C PRO A 224 0.10 7.38 -15.71
N ARG A 225 0.67 8.51 -16.14
CA ARG A 225 0.63 9.81 -15.44
C ARG A 225 1.13 9.79 -13.99
N SER A 226 1.86 8.76 -13.60
CA SER A 226 2.46 8.67 -12.27
C SER A 226 3.69 9.57 -12.15
N ASN A 227 3.94 10.06 -10.93
CA ASN A 227 5.15 10.80 -10.61
C ASN A 227 6.17 9.87 -9.94
N LEU A 228 7.26 9.59 -10.62
CA LEU A 228 8.37 8.74 -10.21
C LEU A 228 9.66 9.57 -10.06
N SER A 229 9.54 10.91 -9.99
CA SER A 229 10.71 11.80 -9.94
C SER A 229 11.61 11.47 -8.74
N GLN A 230 12.91 11.36 -8.96
CA GLN A 230 13.92 11.02 -7.95
C GLN A 230 13.70 9.66 -7.26
N ALA A 231 12.87 8.78 -7.81
CA ALA A 231 12.70 7.43 -7.26
C ALA A 231 13.90 6.55 -7.63
N ASN A 232 14.23 5.60 -6.74
CA ASN A 232 15.18 4.52 -7.02
C ASN A 232 14.41 3.30 -7.52
N LEU A 233 14.51 3.01 -8.81
CA LEU A 233 13.93 1.84 -9.47
C LEU A 233 15.01 0.89 -10.00
N ASN A 234 16.21 0.88 -9.42
CA ASN A 234 17.27 -0.01 -9.92
C ASN A 234 16.83 -1.47 -9.84
N ARG A 235 17.20 -2.27 -10.84
CA ARG A 235 16.97 -3.72 -10.90
C ARG A 235 15.48 -4.14 -10.90
N ILE A 236 14.56 -3.23 -11.23
CA ILE A 236 13.15 -3.61 -11.33
C ILE A 236 12.90 -4.56 -12.51
N ASN A 237 11.88 -5.38 -12.35
CA ASN A 237 11.27 -6.09 -13.47
C ASN A 237 10.00 -5.38 -13.92
N ALA A 238 10.07 -4.59 -14.99
CA ALA A 238 8.95 -3.83 -15.54
C ALA A 238 8.67 -4.18 -17.01
N LYS A 239 8.78 -5.48 -17.34
CA LYS A 239 8.42 -5.99 -18.67
C LYS A 239 6.97 -5.67 -19.02
N GLY A 240 6.78 -4.98 -20.15
CA GLY A 240 5.47 -4.62 -20.71
C GLY A 240 4.70 -3.57 -19.92
N VAL A 241 5.35 -2.88 -18.97
CA VAL A 241 4.69 -1.88 -18.11
C VAL A 241 4.34 -0.62 -18.89
N ASP A 242 3.22 0.00 -18.53
CA ASP A 242 2.76 1.26 -19.10
C ASP A 242 3.16 2.46 -18.21
N PHE A 243 4.16 3.22 -18.62
CA PHE A 243 4.61 4.50 -18.07
C PHE A 243 4.18 5.71 -18.92
N THR A 244 3.13 5.57 -19.74
CA THR A 244 2.65 6.66 -20.61
C THR A 244 2.38 7.94 -19.79
N GLU A 245 2.92 9.07 -20.24
CA GLU A 245 2.79 10.38 -19.57
C GLU A 245 3.32 10.44 -18.13
N ALA A 246 4.10 9.45 -17.68
CA ALA A 246 4.72 9.47 -16.35
C ALA A 246 5.90 10.46 -16.30
N THR A 247 6.16 11.02 -15.11
CA THR A 247 7.31 11.88 -14.85
C THR A 247 8.36 11.11 -14.05
N MET A 248 9.55 10.90 -14.60
CA MET A 248 10.66 10.15 -14.01
C MET A 248 11.94 10.99 -13.94
N ALA A 249 11.80 12.32 -13.87
CA ALA A 249 12.93 13.22 -13.81
C ALA A 249 13.87 12.83 -12.65
N LEU A 250 15.16 12.66 -12.94
CA LEU A 250 16.19 12.24 -11.97
C LEU A 250 15.99 10.84 -11.36
N ALA A 251 15.10 10.00 -11.89
CA ALA A 251 14.96 8.64 -11.39
C ALA A 251 16.20 7.78 -11.71
N GLN A 252 16.48 6.81 -10.84
CA GLN A 252 17.51 5.79 -11.07
C GLN A 252 16.83 4.53 -11.56
N MET A 253 17.18 4.05 -12.75
CA MET A 253 16.58 2.88 -13.41
C MET A 253 17.68 2.02 -14.04
N ASP A 254 18.77 1.81 -13.31
CA ASP A 254 19.90 0.99 -13.77
C ASP A 254 19.60 -0.51 -13.62
N ASP A 255 20.16 -1.32 -14.52
CA ASP A 255 20.05 -2.78 -14.51
C ASP A 255 18.60 -3.30 -14.56
N CYS A 256 17.70 -2.56 -15.22
CA CYS A 256 16.26 -2.85 -15.26
C CYS A 256 15.87 -3.74 -16.46
N ASN A 257 14.86 -4.59 -16.25
CA ASN A 257 14.16 -5.26 -17.35
C ASN A 257 12.94 -4.43 -17.77
N LEU A 258 13.05 -3.73 -18.90
CA LEU A 258 12.04 -2.83 -19.48
C LEU A 258 11.55 -3.31 -20.85
N VAL A 259 11.69 -4.61 -21.15
CA VAL A 259 11.31 -5.19 -22.43
C VAL A 259 9.84 -4.89 -22.74
N GLY A 260 9.58 -4.24 -23.87
CA GLY A 260 8.23 -3.86 -24.30
C GLY A 260 7.53 -2.82 -23.43
N ALA A 261 8.25 -2.15 -22.51
CA ALA A 261 7.67 -1.09 -21.69
C ALA A 261 7.27 0.12 -22.55
N ARG A 262 6.21 0.82 -22.14
CA ARG A 262 5.70 2.01 -22.83
C ARG A 262 6.06 3.26 -22.04
N PHE A 263 6.77 4.17 -22.68
CA PHE A 263 7.23 5.45 -22.16
C PHE A 263 6.68 6.63 -22.97
N SER A 264 5.62 6.41 -23.75
CA SER A 264 5.10 7.43 -24.66
C SER A 264 4.77 8.73 -23.92
N ARG A 265 5.27 9.86 -24.42
CA ARG A 265 5.10 11.21 -23.81
C ARG A 265 5.56 11.33 -22.36
N SER A 266 6.42 10.43 -21.89
CA SER A 266 6.97 10.51 -20.53
C SER A 266 8.12 11.50 -20.45
N ASP A 267 8.31 12.08 -19.27
CA ASP A 267 9.50 12.86 -18.93
C ASP A 267 10.55 11.95 -18.29
N LEU A 268 11.58 11.63 -19.06
CA LEU A 268 12.74 10.83 -18.67
C LEU A 268 13.98 11.72 -18.47
N SER A 269 13.79 13.02 -18.17
CA SER A 269 14.90 13.95 -18.05
C SER A 269 15.88 13.54 -16.95
N ARG A 270 17.17 13.47 -17.30
CA ARG A 270 18.24 13.11 -16.36
C ARG A 270 18.05 11.73 -15.68
N VAL A 271 17.24 10.85 -16.27
CA VAL A 271 17.10 9.47 -15.79
C VAL A 271 18.39 8.70 -16.04
N SER A 272 18.74 7.79 -15.13
CA SER A 272 19.78 6.79 -15.37
C SER A 272 19.12 5.49 -15.81
N LEU A 273 19.48 4.96 -16.97
CA LEU A 273 18.99 3.72 -17.58
C LEU A 273 20.18 2.80 -17.93
N ARG A 274 21.25 2.85 -17.14
CA ARG A 274 22.50 2.16 -17.48
C ARG A 274 22.31 0.65 -17.42
N ARG A 275 22.84 -0.08 -18.40
CA ARG A 275 22.74 -1.55 -18.50
C ARG A 275 21.30 -2.08 -18.48
N SER A 276 20.32 -1.22 -18.77
CA SER A 276 18.91 -1.62 -18.79
C SER A 276 18.52 -2.19 -20.15
N ILE A 277 17.57 -3.12 -20.12
CA ILE A 277 17.07 -3.82 -21.30
C ILE A 277 15.76 -3.18 -21.73
N LEU A 278 15.80 -2.36 -22.77
CA LEU A 278 14.65 -1.66 -23.36
C LEU A 278 14.24 -2.26 -24.71
N THR A 279 14.56 -3.53 -24.98
CA THR A 279 14.19 -4.21 -26.22
C THR A 279 12.69 -4.06 -26.48
N LYS A 280 12.30 -3.61 -27.68
CA LYS A 280 10.89 -3.36 -28.07
C LYS A 280 10.14 -2.31 -27.24
N ALA A 281 10.84 -1.49 -26.46
CA ALA A 281 10.20 -0.42 -25.70
C ALA A 281 9.65 0.67 -26.63
N LEU A 282 8.55 1.31 -26.21
CA LEU A 282 7.92 2.41 -26.95
C LEU A 282 8.25 3.74 -26.26
N LEU A 283 9.14 4.53 -26.85
CA LEU A 283 9.56 5.84 -26.35
C LEU A 283 9.04 6.99 -27.22
N VAL A 284 7.92 6.79 -27.93
CA VAL A 284 7.32 7.79 -28.82
C VAL A 284 7.04 9.10 -28.09
N GLU A 285 7.56 10.22 -28.61
CA GLU A 285 7.44 11.56 -28.00
C GLU A 285 7.98 11.65 -26.55
N ALA A 286 8.83 10.72 -26.10
CA ALA A 286 9.43 10.77 -24.77
C ALA A 286 10.56 11.82 -24.70
N TYR A 287 10.72 12.46 -23.55
CA TYR A 287 11.76 13.45 -23.32
C TYR A 287 12.95 12.83 -22.55
N LEU A 288 14.05 12.52 -23.24
CA LEU A 288 15.25 11.90 -22.66
C LEU A 288 16.40 12.91 -22.45
N GLY A 289 16.06 14.19 -22.24
CA GLY A 289 17.05 15.26 -22.07
C GLY A 289 18.03 14.95 -20.93
N ARG A 290 19.33 14.89 -21.25
CA ARG A 290 20.41 14.54 -20.30
C ARG A 290 20.26 13.18 -19.62
N ALA A 291 19.46 12.28 -20.18
CA ALA A 291 19.39 10.90 -19.73
C ALA A 291 20.70 10.15 -20.02
N ASP A 292 20.95 9.09 -19.25
CA ASP A 292 22.11 8.22 -19.42
C ASP A 292 21.68 6.79 -19.75
N LEU A 293 21.94 6.35 -20.98
CA LEU A 293 21.66 5.00 -21.46
C LEU A 293 22.94 4.19 -21.65
N THR A 294 24.03 4.51 -20.95
CA THR A 294 25.30 3.79 -21.11
C THR A 294 25.11 2.28 -20.94
N ASP A 295 25.59 1.50 -21.92
CA ASP A 295 25.47 0.04 -22.01
C ASP A 295 24.03 -0.50 -22.07
N ALA A 296 23.03 0.33 -22.40
CA ALA A 296 21.64 -0.11 -22.53
C ALA A 296 21.38 -0.84 -23.86
N ASP A 297 20.38 -1.73 -23.86
CA ASP A 297 19.89 -2.41 -25.06
C ASP A 297 18.55 -1.81 -25.51
N LEU A 298 18.54 -1.15 -26.66
CA LEU A 298 17.36 -0.56 -27.30
C LEU A 298 16.95 -1.32 -28.56
N SER A 299 17.37 -2.57 -28.73
CA SER A 299 17.05 -3.36 -29.92
C SER A 299 15.55 -3.38 -30.21
N GLU A 300 15.16 -3.10 -31.45
CA GLU A 300 13.77 -3.00 -31.89
C GLU A 300 12.89 -1.97 -31.10
N ALA A 301 13.49 -1.06 -30.32
CA ALA A 301 12.76 0.00 -29.64
C ALA A 301 12.29 1.08 -30.62
N ILE A 302 11.23 1.81 -30.25
CA ILE A 302 10.64 2.87 -31.08
C ILE A 302 10.81 4.23 -30.39
N LEU A 303 11.67 5.08 -30.93
CA LEU A 303 11.97 6.42 -30.41
C LEU A 303 11.38 7.54 -31.29
N GLU A 304 10.37 7.26 -32.11
CA GLU A 304 9.78 8.24 -33.02
C GLU A 304 9.44 9.56 -32.29
N ARG A 305 10.00 10.67 -32.78
CA ARG A 305 9.83 12.03 -32.20
C ARG A 305 10.27 12.17 -30.74
N ALA A 306 11.07 11.23 -30.21
CA ALA A 306 11.68 11.36 -28.89
C ALA A 306 12.79 12.42 -28.90
N GLU A 307 12.91 13.18 -27.82
CA GLU A 307 13.97 14.16 -27.66
C GLU A 307 15.20 13.52 -27.00
N ILE A 308 16.22 13.25 -27.81
CA ILE A 308 17.46 12.57 -27.37
C ILE A 308 18.73 13.42 -27.56
N SER A 309 18.60 14.72 -27.89
CA SER A 309 19.74 15.58 -28.30
C SER A 309 20.85 15.74 -27.26
N SER A 310 20.55 15.50 -25.99
CA SER A 310 21.52 15.59 -24.88
C SER A 310 21.68 14.28 -24.12
N THR A 311 21.22 13.17 -24.70
CA THR A 311 21.25 11.84 -24.10
C THR A 311 22.63 11.21 -24.26
N THR A 312 23.12 10.56 -23.21
CA THR A 312 24.37 9.79 -23.27
C THR A 312 24.10 8.41 -23.87
N LEU A 313 24.70 8.13 -25.02
CA LEU A 313 24.52 6.89 -25.80
C LEU A 313 25.84 6.12 -25.96
N VAL A 314 26.55 5.86 -24.86
CA VAL A 314 27.82 5.10 -24.88
C VAL A 314 27.52 3.60 -24.86
N ASN A 315 28.08 2.84 -25.82
CA ASN A 315 27.90 1.39 -25.95
C ASN A 315 26.44 0.92 -26.00
N VAL A 316 25.55 1.72 -26.57
CA VAL A 316 24.12 1.36 -26.70
C VAL A 316 23.92 0.40 -27.86
N THR A 317 23.15 -0.66 -27.64
CA THR A 317 22.71 -1.54 -28.74
C THR A 317 21.46 -0.96 -29.39
N LEU A 318 21.53 -0.67 -30.70
CA LEU A 318 20.46 0.00 -31.47
C LEU A 318 19.92 -0.85 -32.63
N THR A 319 20.22 -2.14 -32.68
CA THR A 319 19.82 -3.01 -33.81
C THR A 319 18.31 -3.04 -33.99
N GLY A 320 17.82 -2.63 -35.16
CA GLY A 320 16.40 -2.53 -35.50
C GLY A 320 15.65 -1.40 -34.80
N THR A 321 16.34 -0.50 -34.09
CA THR A 321 15.71 0.63 -33.38
C THR A 321 15.17 1.65 -34.38
N THR A 322 13.93 2.11 -34.20
CA THR A 322 13.40 3.27 -34.93
C THR A 322 13.83 4.54 -34.22
N MET A 323 14.62 5.37 -34.91
CA MET A 323 15.18 6.62 -34.41
C MET A 323 14.15 7.76 -34.42
N PRO A 324 14.43 8.90 -33.77
CA PRO A 324 13.48 10.02 -33.69
C PRO A 324 12.98 10.58 -35.03
N ASP A 325 13.78 10.47 -36.09
CA ASP A 325 13.43 10.90 -37.46
C ASP A 325 12.67 9.82 -38.26
N GLY A 326 12.40 8.66 -37.65
CA GLY A 326 11.73 7.52 -38.27
C GLY A 326 12.65 6.56 -39.03
N SER A 327 13.96 6.84 -39.12
CA SER A 327 14.93 5.89 -39.70
C SER A 327 15.09 4.65 -38.81
N ILE A 328 15.43 3.51 -39.40
CA ILE A 328 15.72 2.28 -38.65
C ILE A 328 17.22 2.08 -38.64
N HIS A 329 17.80 1.88 -37.46
CA HIS A 329 19.22 1.60 -37.29
C HIS A 329 19.46 0.10 -37.54
N GLU A 330 20.35 -0.22 -38.49
CA GLU A 330 20.75 -1.61 -38.81
C GLU A 330 21.57 -2.25 -37.68
#